data_AF-C5LRP4-F1
#
_entry.id   AF-C5LRP4-F1
#
_cell.length_a   1.000
_cell.length_b   1.000
_cell.length_c   1.000
_cell.angle_alpha   90.00
_cell.angle_beta   90.00
_cell.angle_gamma   90.00
#
_symmetry.space_group_name_H-M   'P 1'
#
loop_
_entity.id
_entity.type
_entity.pdbx_description
1 polymer ?
#
loop_
_entity_poly.entity_id
_entity_poly.type
_entity_poly.pdbx_seq_one_letter_code
_entity_poly.pdbx_strand_id
1 'polypeptide(L)'
;MLFFMILFVYSVMSPISSFVMAIAFSFFSLVYKNQFAVVYAPSCDTKGELWTRAIRFILACLISAEFTVMGVLAIKEAAVVAPLMLPLFIGTILFWCYLEERHFKVASSLPAKVFVPIDRERGEGFVGVSYTGCYEPVAMRQRNLQPDVPQEVRTAADCLEDMSTPLGEGSA
;
A
#
# COMPACT_ATOMS: atom_id res chain seq x y z
N MET A 1 3.94 -4.14 -11.54
CA MET A 1 3.71 -5.60 -11.74
C MET A 1 3.80 -5.99 -13.20
N LEU A 2 3.05 -5.37 -14.13
CA LEU A 2 3.16 -5.67 -15.57
C LEU A 2 4.61 -5.55 -16.10
N PHE A 3 5.33 -4.48 -15.77
CA PHE A 3 6.74 -4.33 -16.15
C PHE A 3 7.64 -5.48 -15.66
N PHE A 4 7.41 -6.00 -14.46
CA PHE A 4 8.16 -7.16 -13.96
C PHE A 4 7.82 -8.43 -14.73
N MET A 5 6.55 -8.65 -15.05
CA MET A 5 6.12 -9.81 -15.81
C MET A 5 6.71 -9.81 -17.23
N ILE A 6 6.67 -8.66 -17.90
CA ILE A 6 7.33 -8.44 -19.20
C ILE A 6 8.84 -8.65 -19.08
N LEU A 7 9.49 -8.05 -18.06
CA LEU A 7 10.92 -8.20 -17.83
C LEU A 7 11.31 -9.68 -17.69
N PHE A 8 10.60 -10.45 -16.88
CA PHE A 8 10.89 -11.87 -16.65
C PHE A 8 10.70 -12.71 -17.92
N VAL A 9 9.57 -12.55 -18.63
CA VAL A 9 9.28 -13.31 -19.85
C VAL A 9 10.27 -12.98 -20.97
N TYR A 10 10.53 -11.70 -21.22
CA TYR A 10 11.43 -11.26 -22.29
C TYR A 10 12.91 -11.42 -21.93
N SER A 11 13.29 -11.43 -20.65
CA SER A 11 14.68 -11.67 -20.23
C SER A 11 15.20 -13.03 -20.70
N VAL A 12 14.35 -14.04 -20.80
CA VAL A 12 14.78 -15.37 -21.27
C VAL A 12 14.82 -15.45 -22.80
N MET A 13 13.92 -14.75 -23.49
CA MET A 13 13.88 -14.76 -24.96
C MET A 13 14.96 -13.90 -25.59
N SER A 14 15.24 -12.72 -25.02
CA SER A 14 16.18 -11.76 -25.58
C SER A 14 16.83 -10.91 -24.49
N PRO A 15 18.13 -11.13 -24.16
CA PRO A 15 18.79 -10.44 -23.06
C PRO A 15 18.96 -8.93 -23.29
N ILE A 16 18.91 -8.46 -24.54
CA ILE A 16 18.98 -7.03 -24.86
C ILE A 16 17.79 -6.26 -24.28
N SER A 17 16.62 -6.90 -24.19
CA SER A 17 15.41 -6.30 -23.59
C SER A 17 15.61 -6.01 -22.10
N SER A 18 16.30 -6.90 -21.39
CA SER A 18 16.62 -6.74 -19.97
C SER A 18 17.51 -5.53 -19.74
N PHE A 19 18.48 -5.28 -20.63
CA PHE A 19 19.37 -4.13 -20.50
C PHE A 19 18.62 -2.79 -20.64
N VAL A 20 17.72 -2.70 -21.64
CA VAL A 20 16.87 -1.52 -21.82
C VAL A 20 15.97 -1.29 -20.61
N MET A 21 15.36 -2.35 -20.07
CA MET A 21 14.52 -2.26 -18.87
C MET A 21 15.31 -1.86 -17.63
N ALA A 22 16.55 -2.32 -17.46
CA ALA A 22 17.40 -1.93 -16.34
C ALA A 22 17.70 -0.43 -16.33
N ILE A 23 17.98 0.15 -17.50
CA ILE A 23 18.17 1.61 -17.64
C ILE A 23 16.86 2.33 -17.26
N ALA A 24 15.73 1.90 -17.81
CA ALA A 24 14.43 2.50 -17.49
C ALA A 24 14.09 2.43 -15.98
N PHE A 25 14.33 1.28 -15.34
CA PHE A 25 14.15 1.09 -13.90
C PHE A 25 15.07 2.00 -13.08
N SER A 26 16.28 2.26 -13.56
CA SER A 26 17.22 3.16 -12.88
C SER A 26 16.68 4.59 -12.85
N PHE A 27 16.17 5.10 -13.97
CA PHE A 27 15.50 6.40 -14.02
C PHE A 27 14.24 6.44 -13.15
N PHE A 28 13.39 5.40 -13.24
CA PHE A 28 12.20 5.30 -12.41
C PHE A 28 12.53 5.34 -10.91
N SER A 29 13.59 4.66 -10.50
CA SER A 29 14.05 4.64 -9.11
C SER A 29 14.49 6.01 -8.62
N LEU A 30 15.17 6.81 -9.46
CA LEU A 30 15.58 8.17 -9.12
C LEU A 30 14.36 9.10 -8.95
N VAL A 31 13.45 9.07 -9.92
CA VAL A 31 12.24 9.90 -9.90
C VAL A 31 11.36 9.54 -8.70
N TYR A 32 11.17 8.24 -8.45
CA TYR A 32 10.35 7.77 -7.33
C TYR A 32 10.91 8.20 -5.97
N LYS A 33 12.25 8.14 -5.79
CA LYS A 33 12.89 8.61 -4.56
C LYS A 33 12.67 10.10 -4.33
N ASN A 34 12.77 10.91 -5.39
CA ASN A 34 12.52 12.35 -5.30
C ASN A 34 11.07 12.66 -4.94
N GLN A 35 10.10 11.99 -5.60
CA GLN A 35 8.68 12.18 -5.32
C GLN A 35 8.32 11.75 -3.90
N PHE A 36 8.88 10.63 -3.42
CA PHE A 36 8.66 10.13 -2.08
C PHE A 36 9.18 11.09 -1.00
N ALA A 37 10.30 11.76 -1.23
CA ALA A 37 10.88 12.68 -0.26
C ALA A 37 10.19 14.06 -0.22
N VAL A 38 9.72 14.57 -1.37
CA VAL A 38 9.28 15.97 -1.50
C VAL A 38 7.76 16.11 -1.55
N VAL A 39 7.05 15.18 -2.19
CA VAL A 39 5.65 15.40 -2.60
C VAL A 39 4.67 14.54 -1.82
N TYR A 40 5.01 13.28 -1.53
CA TYR A 40 4.06 12.34 -0.94
C TYR A 40 4.07 12.38 0.59
N ALA A 41 2.98 12.86 1.19
CA ALA A 41 2.69 12.71 2.61
C ALA A 41 1.90 11.40 2.84
N PRO A 42 2.45 10.39 3.54
CA PRO A 42 1.75 9.13 3.77
C PRO A 42 0.65 9.31 4.84
N SER A 43 -0.63 9.23 4.43
CA SER A 43 -1.78 9.34 5.35
C SER A 43 -2.12 8.04 6.08
N CYS A 44 -1.74 6.89 5.52
CA CYS A 44 -2.02 5.56 6.07
C CYS A 44 -0.75 4.73 6.11
N ASP A 45 -0.38 4.26 7.29
CA ASP A 45 0.84 3.49 7.48
C ASP A 45 0.54 1.99 7.38
N THR A 46 0.85 1.39 6.22
CA THR A 46 0.58 -0.03 5.94
C THR A 46 1.63 -0.97 6.56
N LYS A 47 2.55 -0.46 7.39
CA LYS A 47 3.57 -1.24 8.13
C LYS A 47 4.38 -2.23 7.27
N GLY A 48 4.51 -1.96 5.97
CA GLY A 48 5.24 -2.82 5.03
C GLY A 48 4.48 -4.05 4.51
N GLU A 49 3.16 -4.18 4.70
CA GLU A 49 2.39 -5.31 4.15
C GLU A 49 2.50 -5.41 2.62
N LEU A 50 2.66 -4.27 1.95
CA LEU A 50 2.86 -4.18 0.50
C LEU A 50 4.10 -4.95 0.04
N TRP A 51 5.15 -5.01 0.86
CA TRP A 51 6.40 -5.72 0.54
C TRP A 51 6.16 -7.23 0.39
N THR A 52 5.48 -7.83 1.35
CA THR A 52 5.06 -9.24 1.33
C THR A 52 4.28 -9.55 0.05
N ARG A 53 3.35 -8.67 -0.30
CA ARG A 53 2.54 -8.81 -1.52
C ARG A 53 3.38 -8.71 -2.80
N ALA A 54 4.33 -7.77 -2.84
CA ALA A 54 5.23 -7.60 -3.98
C ALA A 54 6.12 -8.84 -4.21
N ILE A 55 6.66 -9.44 -3.15
CA ILE A 55 7.47 -10.67 -3.27
C ILE A 55 6.64 -11.82 -3.86
N ARG A 56 5.39 -12.02 -3.39
CA ARG A 56 4.49 -13.04 -3.95
C ARG A 56 4.28 -12.83 -5.46
N PHE A 57 4.10 -11.59 -5.89
CA PHE A 57 3.98 -11.28 -7.31
C PHE A 57 5.27 -11.55 -8.11
N ILE A 58 6.44 -11.22 -7.56
CA ILE A 58 7.73 -11.46 -8.24
C ILE A 58 7.95 -12.96 -8.46
N LEU A 59 7.68 -13.77 -7.45
CA LEU A 59 7.77 -15.22 -7.56
C LEU A 59 6.77 -15.78 -8.59
N ALA A 60 5.58 -15.19 -8.72
CA ALA A 60 4.59 -15.62 -9.71
C ALA A 60 5.04 -15.26 -11.14
N CYS A 61 5.72 -14.12 -11.28
CA CYS A 61 6.37 -13.73 -12.54
C CYS A 61 7.50 -14.72 -12.89
N LEU A 62 8.28 -15.18 -11.90
CA LEU A 62 9.33 -16.17 -12.12
C LEU A 62 8.76 -17.52 -12.60
N ILE A 63 7.73 -18.04 -11.94
CA ILE A 63 7.05 -19.29 -12.35
C ILE A 63 6.49 -19.18 -13.78
N SER A 64 5.90 -18.04 -14.12
CA SER A 64 5.38 -17.82 -15.49
C SER A 64 6.48 -17.71 -16.55
N ALA A 65 7.65 -17.18 -16.20
CA ALA A 65 8.81 -17.21 -17.10
C ALA A 65 9.32 -18.63 -17.33
N GLU A 66 9.45 -19.44 -16.27
CA GLU A 66 9.83 -20.85 -16.40
C GLU A 66 8.82 -21.64 -17.24
N PHE A 67 7.51 -21.40 -17.03
CA PHE A 67 6.46 -22.01 -17.84
C PHE A 67 6.57 -21.63 -19.32
N THR A 68 6.87 -20.37 -19.62
CA THR A 68 7.07 -19.90 -21.00
C THR A 68 8.26 -20.58 -21.66
N VAL A 69 9.35 -20.76 -20.91
CA VAL A 69 10.56 -21.45 -21.39
C VAL A 69 10.29 -22.92 -21.64
N MET A 70 9.59 -23.59 -20.72
CA MET A 70 9.13 -24.97 -20.93
C MET A 70 8.25 -25.07 -22.17
N GLY A 71 7.35 -24.12 -22.40
CA GLY A 71 6.50 -24.07 -23.58
C GLY A 71 7.29 -23.95 -24.89
N VAL A 72 8.27 -23.05 -24.94
CA VAL A 72 9.12 -22.88 -26.14
C VAL A 72 10.04 -24.07 -26.38
N LEU A 73 10.55 -24.71 -25.31
CA LEU A 73 11.37 -25.90 -25.42
C LEU A 73 10.58 -27.14 -25.85
N ALA A 74 9.31 -27.26 -25.42
CA ALA A 74 8.42 -28.33 -25.84
C ALA A 74 8.20 -28.32 -27.36
N ILE A 75 8.13 -27.15 -27.98
CA ILE A 75 7.99 -26.99 -29.44
C ILE A 75 9.27 -27.38 -30.19
N LYS A 76 10.44 -27.23 -29.54
CA LYS A 76 11.75 -27.36 -30.19
C LYS A 76 12.36 -28.77 -30.11
N GLU A 77 11.64 -29.78 -29.64
CA GLU A 77 12.09 -31.20 -29.56
C GLU A 77 13.51 -31.34 -28.95
N ALA A 78 13.78 -30.56 -27.90
CA ALA A 78 15.10 -30.52 -27.26
C ALA A 78 15.22 -31.63 -26.19
N ALA A 79 15.47 -32.87 -26.64
CA ALA A 79 15.54 -34.08 -25.79
C ALA A 79 16.53 -34.00 -24.62
N VAL A 80 17.59 -33.18 -24.74
CA VAL A 80 18.62 -33.01 -23.69
C VAL A 80 18.22 -31.99 -22.63
N VAL A 81 17.37 -31.01 -22.96
CA VAL A 81 17.05 -29.87 -22.08
C VAL A 81 15.87 -30.17 -21.16
N ALA A 82 14.95 -31.03 -21.61
CA ALA A 82 13.77 -31.44 -20.85
C ALA A 82 14.08 -32.00 -19.44
N PRO A 83 15.02 -32.97 -19.26
CA PRO A 83 15.32 -33.50 -17.92
C PRO A 83 16.05 -32.50 -17.01
N LEU A 84 16.72 -31.49 -17.58
CA LEU A 84 17.40 -30.45 -16.80
C LEU A 84 16.43 -29.35 -16.31
N MET A 85 15.36 -29.09 -17.07
CA MET A 85 14.34 -28.09 -16.70
C MET A 85 13.36 -28.58 -15.63
N LEU A 86 13.07 -29.89 -15.60
CA LEU A 86 12.15 -30.47 -14.62
C LEU A 86 12.59 -30.26 -13.15
N PRO A 87 13.84 -30.53 -12.73
CA PRO A 87 14.27 -30.28 -11.35
C PRO A 87 14.30 -28.79 -11.01
N LEU A 88 14.60 -27.92 -11.99
CA LEU A 88 14.57 -26.48 -11.80
C LEU A 88 13.16 -26.00 -11.43
N PHE A 89 12.16 -26.41 -12.22
CA PHE A 89 10.76 -26.05 -11.99
C PHE A 89 10.23 -26.57 -10.65
N ILE A 90 10.58 -27.80 -10.28
CA ILE A 90 10.25 -28.37 -8.97
C ILE A 90 10.90 -27.56 -7.85
N GLY A 91 12.17 -27.16 -8.02
CA GLY A 91 12.90 -26.30 -7.09
C GLY A 91 12.18 -24.96 -6.86
N THR A 92 11.68 -24.33 -7.92
CA THR A 92 10.96 -23.05 -7.84
C THR A 92 9.62 -23.18 -7.11
N ILE A 93 8.88 -24.27 -7.31
CA ILE A 93 7.65 -24.57 -6.56
C ILE A 93 7.96 -24.82 -5.07
N LEU A 94 8.99 -25.62 -4.77
CA LEU A 94 9.40 -25.87 -3.38
C LEU A 94 9.82 -24.58 -2.69
N PHE A 95 10.56 -23.71 -3.40
CA PHE A 95 10.96 -22.41 -2.87
C PHE A 95 9.75 -21.49 -2.61
N TRP A 96 8.74 -21.52 -3.48
CA TRP A 96 7.47 -20.83 -3.24
C TRP A 96 6.83 -21.30 -1.93
N CYS A 97 6.63 -22.61 -1.76
CA CYS A 97 6.03 -23.18 -0.55
C CYS A 97 6.84 -22.82 0.71
N TYR A 98 8.16 -22.90 0.63
CA TYR A 98 9.06 -22.54 1.73
C TYR A 98 8.91 -21.06 2.16
N LEU A 99 8.85 -20.14 1.18
CA LEU A 99 8.65 -18.72 1.44
C LEU A 99 7.27 -18.43 2.05
N GLU A 100 6.24 -19.13 1.56
CA GLU A 100 4.87 -19.00 2.04
C GLU A 100 4.74 -19.40 3.51
N GLU A 101 5.28 -20.56 3.88
CA GLU A 101 5.17 -21.07 5.25
C GLU A 101 5.98 -20.27 6.27
N ARG A 102 7.20 -19.84 5.90
CA ARG A 102 8.14 -19.25 6.84
C ARG A 102 8.10 -17.73 6.86
N HIS A 103 8.14 -17.08 5.70
CA HIS A 103 8.35 -15.64 5.62
C HIS A 103 7.04 -14.87 5.66
N PHE A 104 6.00 -15.31 4.94
CA PHE A 104 4.73 -14.58 4.92
C PHE A 104 3.94 -14.73 6.22
N LYS A 105 4.04 -15.88 6.89
CA LYS A 105 3.42 -16.09 8.22
C LYS A 105 4.01 -15.20 9.31
N VAL A 106 5.32 -14.97 9.27
CA VAL A 106 6.00 -14.07 10.22
C VAL A 106 5.73 -12.61 9.88
N ALA A 107 5.63 -12.27 8.59
CA ALA A 107 5.34 -10.91 8.16
C ALA A 107 3.90 -10.45 8.49
N SER A 108 2.94 -11.37 8.57
CA SER A 108 1.54 -11.06 8.89
C SER A 108 1.25 -10.93 10.38
N SER A 109 2.15 -11.41 11.24
CA SER A 109 1.95 -11.41 12.69
C SER A 109 2.98 -10.55 13.40
N LEU A 110 2.53 -9.71 14.34
CA LEU A 110 3.44 -8.90 15.16
C LEU A 110 4.03 -9.79 16.28
N PRO A 111 5.35 -9.99 16.35
CA PRO A 111 5.94 -10.94 17.29
C PRO A 111 5.87 -10.45 18.74
N ALA A 112 5.41 -11.32 19.64
CA ALA A 112 5.24 -11.01 21.07
C ALA A 112 6.52 -10.53 21.76
N LYS A 113 7.65 -11.14 21.40
CA LYS A 113 8.98 -10.74 21.88
C LYS A 113 9.32 -9.26 21.62
N VAL A 114 8.72 -8.62 20.62
CA VAL A 114 8.98 -7.22 20.27
C VAL A 114 7.97 -6.30 20.94
N PHE A 115 6.67 -6.63 20.93
CA PHE A 115 5.68 -5.70 21.49
C PHE A 115 5.67 -5.69 23.03
N VAL A 116 5.93 -6.81 23.71
CA VAL A 116 5.92 -6.89 25.19
C VAL A 116 6.87 -5.89 25.87
N PRO A 117 8.16 -5.77 25.46
CA PRO A 117 9.03 -4.76 26.05
C PRO A 117 8.59 -3.32 25.71
N ILE A 118 8.12 -3.08 24.48
CA ILE A 118 7.63 -1.75 24.05
C ILE A 118 6.41 -1.33 24.87
N ASP A 119 5.50 -2.26 25.14
CA ASP A 119 4.29 -2.04 25.94
C ASP A 119 4.66 -1.76 27.41
N ARG A 120 5.63 -2.52 27.94
CA ARG A 120 6.16 -2.32 29.30
C ARG A 120 6.84 -0.96 29.47
N GLU A 121 7.56 -0.47 28.45
CA GLU A 121 8.19 0.86 28.46
C GLU A 121 7.17 2.00 28.37
N ARG A 122 6.05 1.83 27.67
CA ARG A 122 5.01 2.85 27.55
C ARG A 122 4.23 3.10 28.84
N GLY A 123 4.15 2.09 29.73
CA GLY A 123 3.46 2.18 31.02
C GLY A 123 1.93 2.34 30.90
N GLU A 124 1.21 2.09 31.99
CA GLU A 124 -0.25 2.04 32.00
C GLU A 124 -0.94 3.42 31.81
N GLY A 125 -0.20 4.52 31.96
CA GLY A 125 -0.73 5.88 31.84
C GLY A 125 -1.14 6.32 30.43
N PHE A 126 -0.69 5.62 29.38
CA PHE A 126 -0.99 5.97 27.98
C PHE A 126 -2.36 5.44 27.50
N VAL A 127 -2.90 4.40 28.16
CA VAL A 127 -4.00 3.58 27.63
C VAL A 127 -5.37 4.26 27.76
N GLY A 128 -5.58 5.11 28.79
CA GLY A 128 -6.89 5.69 29.08
C GLY A 128 -7.28 6.91 28.25
N VAL A 129 -6.31 7.69 27.75
CA VAL A 129 -6.57 8.99 27.11
C VAL A 129 -6.45 8.93 25.58
N SER A 130 -5.69 7.98 25.03
CA SER A 130 -5.29 8.02 23.61
C SER A 130 -6.30 7.39 22.62
N TYR A 131 -7.21 6.49 23.05
CA TYR A 131 -8.06 5.74 22.12
C TYR A 131 -9.50 6.25 22.02
N THR A 132 -9.95 7.04 23.00
CA THR A 132 -11.30 7.62 23.04
C THR A 132 -11.46 8.63 21.90
N GLY A 133 -12.38 8.38 20.95
CA GLY A 133 -12.64 9.26 19.81
C GLY A 133 -11.81 9.01 18.54
N CYS A 134 -10.86 8.06 18.55
CA CYS A 134 -10.00 7.79 17.37
C CYS A 134 -10.69 7.02 16.24
N TYR A 135 -11.70 6.21 16.57
CA TYR A 135 -12.46 5.39 15.61
C TYR A 135 -13.88 5.90 15.38
N GLU A 136 -14.18 7.12 15.85
CA GLU A 136 -15.46 7.74 15.58
C GLU A 136 -15.57 8.08 14.09
N PRO A 137 -16.75 7.83 13.48
CA PRO A 137 -16.97 8.22 12.10
C PRO A 137 -16.81 9.73 11.97
N VAL A 138 -16.24 10.18 10.84
CA VAL A 138 -15.91 11.60 10.61
C VAL A 138 -17.10 12.53 10.84
N ALA A 139 -18.33 12.04 10.63
CA ALA A 139 -19.58 12.75 10.89
C ALA A 139 -19.85 13.07 12.37
N MET A 140 -19.38 12.25 13.32
CA MET A 140 -19.56 12.48 14.76
C MET A 140 -18.49 13.41 15.36
N ARG A 141 -17.42 13.73 14.60
CA ARG A 141 -16.36 14.63 15.04
C ARG A 141 -16.82 16.09 15.15
N GLN A 142 -17.91 16.46 14.48
CA GLN A 142 -18.49 17.79 14.55
C GLN A 142 -19.44 17.89 15.75
N ARG A 143 -19.01 18.60 16.80
CA ARG A 143 -19.82 18.85 18.00
C ARG A 143 -21.08 19.68 17.72
N ASN A 144 -21.12 20.43 16.61
CA ASN A 144 -22.29 21.21 16.19
C ASN A 144 -22.46 21.11 14.68
N LEU A 145 -23.39 20.27 14.23
CA LEU A 145 -23.92 20.33 12.87
C LEU A 145 -24.83 21.56 12.82
N GLN A 146 -24.31 22.73 12.43
CA GLN A 146 -25.21 23.83 12.05
C GLN A 146 -25.99 23.35 10.82
N PRO A 147 -27.32 23.46 10.80
CA PRO A 147 -28.09 23.09 9.63
C PRO A 147 -27.59 23.89 8.42
N ASP A 148 -27.48 23.24 7.25
CA ASP A 148 -27.28 23.91 5.97
C ASP A 148 -28.56 24.70 5.63
N VAL A 149 -28.71 25.83 6.30
CA VAL A 149 -29.73 26.81 6.02
C VAL A 149 -29.30 27.53 4.74
N PRO A 150 -30.12 27.52 3.67
CA PRO A 150 -29.84 28.31 2.46
C PRO A 150 -29.50 29.73 2.85
N GLN A 151 -28.48 30.32 2.21
CA GLN A 151 -27.91 31.61 2.61
C GLN A 151 -28.97 32.73 2.67
N GLU A 152 -30.03 32.63 1.85
CA GLU A 152 -31.21 33.51 1.90
C GLU A 152 -31.97 33.47 3.23
N VAL A 153 -32.16 32.30 3.83
CA VAL A 153 -32.89 32.13 5.09
C VAL A 153 -32.05 32.60 6.28
N ARG A 154 -30.72 32.46 6.21
CA ARG A 154 -29.79 33.02 7.23
C ARG A 154 -29.81 34.55 7.19
N THR A 155 -29.76 35.13 5.99
CA THR A 155 -29.84 36.59 5.81
C THR A 155 -31.19 37.15 6.23
N ALA A 156 -32.30 36.44 5.96
CA ALA A 156 -33.63 36.85 6.39
C ALA A 156 -33.81 36.76 7.91
N ALA A 157 -33.20 35.77 8.57
CA ALA A 157 -33.20 35.65 10.03
C ALA A 157 -32.38 36.77 10.69
N ASP A 158 -31.17 37.05 10.19
CA ASP A 158 -30.32 38.15 10.69
C ASP A 158 -31.01 39.52 10.51
N CYS A 159 -31.67 39.75 9.36
CA CYS A 159 -32.46 40.98 9.10
C CYS A 159 -33.70 41.11 9.99
N LEU A 160 -34.30 39.99 10.43
CA LEU A 160 -35.45 40.00 11.35
C LEU A 160 -35.01 40.22 12.80
N GLU A 161 -33.82 39.71 13.20
CA GLU A 161 -33.23 40.01 14.50
C GLU A 161 -32.92 41.52 14.61
N ASP A 162 -32.28 42.13 13.61
CA ASP A 162 -32.00 43.58 13.57
C ASP A 162 -33.28 44.45 13.60
N MET A 163 -34.40 43.95 13.04
CA MET A 163 -35.68 44.68 13.03
C MET A 163 -36.49 44.50 14.32
N SER A 164 -36.19 43.47 15.11
CA SER A 164 -36.87 43.19 16.38
C SER A 164 -36.18 43.82 17.59
N THR A 165 -34.93 44.28 17.45
CA THR A 165 -34.30 45.21 18.42
C THR A 165 -34.92 46.60 18.31
N PRO A 166 -35.64 47.10 19.34
CA PRO A 166 -36.19 48.45 19.29
C PRO A 166 -35.05 49.48 19.29
N LEU A 167 -35.04 50.36 18.28
CA LEU A 167 -34.33 51.64 18.29
C LEU A 167 -34.85 52.48 19.47
N GLY A 168 -34.17 52.38 20.61
CA GLY A 168 -34.55 53.11 21.82
C GLY A 168 -33.50 53.04 22.90
N GLU A 169 -32.47 53.88 22.78
CA GLU A 169 -32.13 54.91 23.78
C GLU A 169 -30.90 55.69 23.27
N GLY A 170 -31.16 56.85 22.67
CA GLY A 170 -30.21 57.94 22.69
C GLY A 170 -30.54 58.83 23.89
N SER A 171 -29.52 59.18 24.67
CA SER A 171 -29.28 60.53 25.23
C SER A 171 -28.59 60.46 26.61
N ALA A 172 -27.54 61.29 26.72
CA ALA A 172 -26.82 61.77 27.91
C ALA A 172 -25.78 60.84 28.56
#